data_AF-A0A9D7KM99-F1
#
_entry.id   AF-A0A9D7KM99-F1
#
_cell.length_a   1.000
_cell.length_b   1.000
_cell.length_c   1.000
_cell.angle_alpha   90.00
_cell.angle_beta   90.00
_cell.angle_gamma   90.00
#
_symmetry.space_group_name_H-M   'P 1'
#
loop_
_entity.id
_entity.type
_entity.pdbx_description
1 polymer ?
#
loop_
_entity_poly.entity_id
_entity_poly.type
_entity_poly.pdbx_seq_one_letter_code
_entity_poly.pdbx_strand_id
1 'polypeptide(L)'
;MLFCNCYSTYQTQCTQCHPDVFTWLIALLGFALLFLIFWRFPELISKNVRLSLRATGWIGIVLLLGLVTYPDGSGFKMSRFDIIIAVLAEVSVFGSLIWLFTRKNWMLRLGIMALVVAIRLSHNSGEGFVKDLAMLQPSGWVVNVHFLKYLLIVLPGTIAGDIILKMMKTDSQVIIDTFNEYKVNAAFLAVFMVGFIVLSLVTLYNRWVWQGFVGGIALCAASWVLLKDMKGGYYDILKEVFKWGVFWFILGFMLEPFEGGVKKDHSTISYYFLTSGLALFFIIFASIVIDFFRKKSYLGLLIDSGQNPMIAYAGGGNIITPIIGIFGIQTLMNAWFTTPFLGFLRGFLFTLALAYIVKLFTKYKIFWRS
;
A
#
# COMPACT_ATOMS: atom_id res chain seq x y z
N MET A 1 -17.62 1.57 -3.84
CA MET A 1 -17.62 0.58 -2.74
C MET A 1 -18.86 0.84 -1.92
N LEU A 2 -19.78 -0.12 -1.88
CA LEU A 2 -21.15 0.10 -1.35
C LEU A 2 -21.32 -0.35 0.11
N PHE A 3 -20.30 -0.95 0.72
CA PHE A 3 -20.43 -1.62 2.03
C PHE A 3 -19.25 -1.35 2.96
N CYS A 4 -19.43 -0.37 3.84
CA CYS A 4 -18.54 -0.12 4.97
C CYS A 4 -19.24 -0.57 6.27
N ASN A 5 -18.47 -1.08 7.23
CA ASN A 5 -18.97 -1.42 8.57
C ASN A 5 -19.49 -0.15 9.27
N CYS A 6 -20.72 -0.18 9.80
CA CYS A 6 -21.41 0.91 10.51
C CYS A 6 -20.76 1.38 11.84
N TYR A 7 -19.47 1.10 12.09
CA TYR A 7 -18.80 1.40 13.37
C TYR A 7 -17.83 2.60 13.32
N SER A 8 -17.75 3.31 12.20
CA SER A 8 -16.90 4.51 12.08
C SER A 8 -17.70 5.69 11.55
N THR A 9 -17.41 6.87 12.07
CA THR A 9 -18.06 8.19 11.93
C THR A 9 -18.18 8.74 10.49
N TYR A 10 -17.91 7.93 9.46
CA TYR A 10 -18.05 8.29 8.04
C TYR A 10 -19.32 7.63 7.46
N GLN A 11 -20.47 8.17 7.85
CA GLN A 11 -21.81 7.61 7.67
C GLN A 11 -22.42 7.75 6.25
N THR A 12 -21.71 8.29 5.26
CA THR A 12 -22.29 8.70 3.95
C THR A 12 -22.06 7.72 2.79
N GLN A 13 -21.41 6.58 3.02
CA GLN A 13 -21.00 5.65 1.95
C GLN A 13 -21.74 4.30 1.95
N CYS A 14 -22.63 4.06 2.90
CA CYS A 14 -23.36 2.79 3.02
C CYS A 14 -24.73 2.87 2.33
N THR A 15 -25.14 1.79 1.65
CA THR A 15 -26.48 1.70 1.04
C THR A 15 -27.59 1.38 2.03
N GLN A 16 -27.31 0.87 3.24
CA GLN A 16 -28.28 0.66 4.34
C GLN A 16 -27.57 0.53 5.71
N CYS A 17 -28.20 0.96 6.81
CA CYS A 17 -27.71 0.74 8.19
C CYS A 17 -27.89 -0.72 8.67
N HIS A 18 -28.88 -1.43 8.11
CA HIS A 18 -29.07 -2.87 8.22
C HIS A 18 -29.17 -3.45 6.81
N PRO A 19 -28.05 -3.93 6.24
CA PRO A 19 -28.05 -4.44 4.87
C PRO A 19 -28.85 -5.75 4.77
N ASP A 20 -29.89 -5.73 3.92
CA ASP A 20 -30.67 -6.91 3.57
C ASP A 20 -29.93 -7.80 2.55
N VAL A 21 -30.43 -9.03 2.32
CA VAL A 21 -29.83 -9.98 1.37
C VAL A 21 -29.69 -9.38 -0.03
N PHE A 22 -30.69 -8.61 -0.48
CA PHE A 22 -30.66 -7.92 -1.77
C PHE A 22 -29.48 -6.96 -1.89
N THR A 23 -29.21 -6.22 -0.83
CA THR A 23 -28.12 -5.27 -0.71
C THR A 23 -26.75 -5.97 -0.86
N TRP A 24 -26.59 -7.15 -0.26
CA TRP A 24 -25.40 -7.98 -0.44
C TRP A 24 -25.26 -8.57 -1.86
N LEU A 25 -26.36 -8.96 -2.49
CA LEU A 25 -26.36 -9.44 -3.87
C LEU A 25 -25.94 -8.35 -4.86
N ILE A 26 -26.37 -7.11 -4.65
CA ILE A 26 -25.91 -5.95 -5.43
C ILE A 26 -24.40 -5.78 -5.32
N ALA A 27 -23.82 -5.97 -4.13
CA ALA A 27 -22.36 -5.90 -3.93
C ALA A 27 -21.62 -6.93 -4.79
N LEU A 28 -22.09 -8.18 -4.75
CA LEU A 28 -21.51 -9.30 -5.49
C LEU A 28 -21.67 -9.10 -7.00
N LEU A 29 -22.82 -8.59 -7.46
CA LEU A 29 -23.04 -8.21 -8.84
C LEU A 29 -22.08 -7.12 -9.28
N GLY A 30 -21.91 -6.07 -8.46
CA GLY A 30 -20.93 -5.02 -8.70
C GLY A 30 -19.51 -5.56 -8.83
N PHE A 31 -19.11 -6.50 -7.95
CA PHE A 31 -17.81 -7.16 -8.06
C PHE A 31 -17.67 -7.98 -9.35
N ALA A 32 -18.69 -8.74 -9.75
CA ALA A 32 -18.69 -9.52 -10.99
C ALA A 32 -18.57 -8.62 -12.23
N LEU A 33 -19.23 -7.46 -12.23
CA LEU A 33 -19.12 -6.48 -13.31
C LEU A 33 -17.72 -5.84 -13.36
N LEU A 34 -17.14 -5.49 -12.21
CA LEU A 34 -15.75 -5.01 -12.12
C LEU A 34 -14.76 -6.07 -12.65
N PHE A 35 -15.04 -7.35 -12.39
CA PHE A 35 -14.27 -8.45 -12.91
C PHE A 35 -14.26 -8.49 -14.44
N LEU A 36 -15.40 -8.27 -15.10
CA LEU A 36 -15.48 -8.19 -16.57
C LEU A 36 -14.67 -7.03 -17.15
N ILE A 37 -14.58 -5.90 -16.43
CA ILE A 37 -13.86 -4.71 -16.87
C ILE A 37 -12.34 -4.89 -16.69
N PHE A 38 -11.92 -5.26 -15.48
CA PHE A 38 -10.52 -5.21 -15.08
C PHE A 38 -9.75 -6.50 -15.35
N TRP A 39 -10.41 -7.63 -15.61
CA TRP A 39 -9.70 -8.88 -15.86
C TRP A 39 -8.80 -8.81 -17.12
N ARG A 40 -7.55 -9.24 -16.93
CA ARG A 40 -6.59 -9.54 -18.00
C ARG A 40 -6.96 -10.89 -18.62
N PHE A 41 -7.94 -10.87 -19.53
CA PHE A 41 -8.35 -12.04 -20.30
C PHE A 41 -7.17 -12.72 -21.02
N PRO A 42 -7.10 -14.06 -21.03
CA PRO A 42 -6.11 -14.82 -21.78
C PRO A 42 -6.10 -14.49 -23.28
N GLU A 43 -4.94 -14.64 -23.91
CA GLU A 43 -4.78 -14.37 -25.35
C GLU A 43 -5.60 -15.33 -26.23
N LEU A 44 -5.93 -16.52 -25.71
CA LEU A 44 -6.76 -17.54 -26.38
C LEU A 44 -8.19 -17.06 -26.67
N ILE A 45 -8.71 -16.08 -25.92
CA ILE A 45 -10.05 -15.53 -26.14
C ILE A 45 -9.98 -14.50 -27.28
N SER A 46 -10.84 -14.63 -28.29
CA SER A 46 -10.85 -13.72 -29.43
C SER A 46 -11.02 -12.24 -29.02
N LYS A 47 -10.41 -11.33 -29.77
CA LYS A 47 -10.43 -9.88 -29.46
C LYS A 47 -11.85 -9.32 -29.35
N ASN A 48 -12.76 -9.78 -30.21
CA ASN A 48 -14.15 -9.33 -30.23
C ASN A 48 -14.92 -9.78 -29.00
N VAL A 49 -14.72 -11.03 -28.55
CA VAL A 49 -15.34 -11.52 -27.30
C VAL A 49 -14.80 -10.77 -26.10
N ARG A 50 -13.48 -10.53 -26.01
CA ARG A 50 -12.90 -9.71 -24.93
C ARG A 50 -13.45 -8.29 -24.89
N LEU A 51 -13.62 -7.66 -26.06
CA LEU A 51 -14.19 -6.32 -26.15
C LEU A 51 -15.67 -6.31 -25.74
N SER A 52 -16.44 -7.30 -26.20
CA SER A 52 -17.85 -7.46 -25.83
C SER A 52 -18.01 -7.65 -24.32
N LEU A 53 -17.22 -8.53 -23.69
CA LEU A 53 -17.29 -8.76 -22.24
C LEU A 53 -16.99 -7.48 -21.45
N ARG A 54 -15.99 -6.70 -21.87
CA ARG A 54 -15.68 -5.40 -21.25
C ARG A 54 -16.79 -4.39 -21.45
N ALA A 55 -17.36 -4.31 -22.66
CA ALA A 55 -18.47 -3.42 -22.95
C ALA A 55 -19.69 -3.79 -22.08
N THR A 56 -20.02 -5.08 -21.96
CA THR A 56 -21.06 -5.57 -21.05
C THR A 56 -20.77 -5.19 -19.59
N GLY A 57 -19.52 -5.32 -19.14
CA GLY A 57 -19.10 -4.88 -17.81
C GLY A 57 -19.34 -3.37 -17.58
N TRP A 58 -18.89 -2.53 -18.50
CA TRP A 58 -19.07 -1.08 -18.43
C TRP A 58 -20.55 -0.67 -18.47
N ILE A 59 -21.32 -1.20 -19.42
CA ILE A 59 -22.76 -0.95 -19.53
C ILE A 59 -23.47 -1.40 -18.25
N GLY A 60 -23.14 -2.58 -17.75
CA GLY A 60 -23.69 -3.13 -16.52
C GLY A 60 -23.40 -2.25 -15.30
N ILE A 61 -22.18 -1.72 -15.17
CA ILE A 61 -21.85 -0.77 -14.08
C ILE A 61 -22.64 0.53 -14.22
N VAL A 62 -22.70 1.10 -15.42
CA VAL A 62 -23.44 2.36 -15.65
C VAL A 62 -24.92 2.18 -15.32
N LEU A 63 -25.53 1.07 -15.75
CA LEU A 63 -26.91 0.72 -15.42
C LEU A 63 -27.08 0.50 -13.91
N LEU A 64 -26.19 -0.28 -13.27
CA LEU A 64 -26.25 -0.53 -11.83
C LEU A 64 -26.18 0.79 -11.04
N LEU A 65 -25.24 1.67 -11.39
CA LEU A 65 -25.10 2.99 -10.75
C LEU A 65 -26.32 3.89 -11.00
N GLY A 66 -26.92 3.83 -12.19
CA GLY A 66 -28.12 4.60 -12.52
C GLY A 66 -29.39 4.12 -11.82
N LEU A 67 -29.46 2.83 -11.46
CA LEU A 67 -30.64 2.21 -10.85
C LEU A 67 -30.57 2.14 -9.32
N VAL A 68 -29.37 2.19 -8.72
CA VAL A 68 -29.21 2.11 -7.27
C VAL A 68 -29.62 3.42 -6.59
N THR A 69 -30.59 3.33 -5.70
CA THR A 69 -30.98 4.39 -4.76
C THR A 69 -30.40 4.13 -3.39
N TYR A 70 -29.86 5.16 -2.75
CA TYR A 70 -29.27 5.10 -1.42
C TYR A 70 -30.31 5.47 -0.33
N PRO A 71 -30.02 5.25 0.98
CA PRO A 71 -30.96 5.51 2.07
C PRO A 71 -31.44 6.94 2.16
N ASP A 72 -30.63 7.89 1.69
CA ASP A 72 -30.95 9.31 1.67
C ASP A 72 -31.86 9.71 0.48
N GLY A 73 -32.47 8.72 -0.19
CA GLY A 73 -33.36 8.90 -1.34
C GLY A 73 -32.66 9.37 -2.60
N SER A 74 -31.34 9.54 -2.58
CA SER A 74 -30.58 10.02 -3.72
C SER A 74 -30.00 8.85 -4.53
N GLY A 75 -29.85 9.08 -5.85
CA GLY A 75 -29.13 8.15 -6.73
C GLY A 75 -27.62 8.30 -6.63
N PHE A 76 -26.93 7.92 -7.70
CA PHE A 76 -25.48 8.10 -7.83
C PHE A 76 -25.05 9.57 -7.65
N LYS A 77 -24.02 9.80 -6.82
CA LYS A 77 -23.37 11.11 -6.65
C LYS A 77 -21.87 10.95 -6.88
N MET A 78 -21.28 11.82 -7.70
CA MET A 78 -19.82 11.85 -7.94
C MET A 78 -18.99 12.13 -6.67
N SER A 79 -19.60 12.78 -5.68
CA SER A 79 -18.97 13.02 -4.37
C SER A 79 -18.86 11.77 -3.49
N ARG A 80 -19.50 10.64 -3.86
CA ARG A 80 -19.41 9.37 -3.13
C ARG A 80 -18.30 8.50 -3.70
N PHE A 81 -17.08 8.78 -3.30
CA PHE A 81 -15.92 7.96 -3.66
C PHE A 81 -15.18 7.49 -2.41
N ASP A 82 -14.50 6.36 -2.54
CA ASP A 82 -13.58 5.89 -1.52
C ASP A 82 -12.30 6.75 -1.56
N ILE A 83 -12.04 7.43 -0.46
CA ILE A 83 -10.91 8.36 -0.33
C ILE A 83 -9.57 7.67 -0.60
N ILE A 84 -9.42 6.40 -0.24
CA ILE A 84 -8.18 5.64 -0.41
C ILE A 84 -7.95 5.38 -1.89
N ILE A 85 -8.97 4.95 -2.66
CA ILE A 85 -8.84 4.75 -4.11
C ILE A 85 -8.52 6.07 -4.80
N ALA A 86 -9.21 7.15 -4.44
CA ALA A 86 -8.97 8.46 -5.05
C ALA A 86 -7.54 8.94 -4.82
N VAL A 87 -7.05 8.84 -3.57
CA VAL A 87 -5.65 9.16 -3.23
C VAL A 87 -4.68 8.28 -4.02
N LEU A 88 -4.88 6.96 -4.03
CA LEU A 88 -3.99 6.03 -4.73
C LEU A 88 -3.96 6.32 -6.23
N ALA A 89 -5.12 6.58 -6.86
CA ALA A 89 -5.22 6.89 -8.27
C ALA A 89 -4.47 8.19 -8.62
N GLU A 90 -4.74 9.26 -7.88
CA GLU A 90 -4.12 10.57 -8.09
C GLU A 90 -2.59 10.48 -7.94
N VAL A 91 -2.12 9.94 -6.81
CA VAL A 91 -0.69 9.88 -6.49
C VAL A 91 0.04 8.91 -7.43
N SER A 92 -0.62 7.85 -7.93
CA SER A 92 -0.05 6.96 -8.94
C SER A 92 0.11 7.66 -10.29
N VAL A 93 -0.88 8.46 -10.71
CA VAL A 93 -0.79 9.25 -11.96
C VAL A 93 0.33 10.29 -11.86
N PHE A 94 0.31 11.14 -10.83
CA PHE A 94 1.33 12.18 -10.67
C PHE A 94 2.71 11.60 -10.41
N GLY A 95 2.82 10.55 -9.58
CA GLY A 95 4.07 9.85 -9.34
C GLY A 95 4.66 9.23 -10.60
N SER A 96 3.82 8.62 -11.45
CA SER A 96 4.25 8.07 -12.74
C SER A 96 4.71 9.16 -13.71
N LEU A 97 3.97 10.28 -13.80
CA LEU A 97 4.37 11.43 -14.63
C LEU A 97 5.70 12.01 -14.17
N ILE A 98 5.86 12.25 -12.86
CA ILE A 98 7.11 12.72 -12.28
C ILE A 98 8.25 11.77 -12.63
N TRP A 99 8.07 10.46 -12.42
CA TRP A 99 9.09 9.47 -12.77
C TRP A 99 9.42 9.46 -14.26
N LEU A 100 8.43 9.58 -15.15
CA LEU A 100 8.66 9.63 -16.60
C LEU A 100 9.58 10.81 -16.99
N PHE A 101 9.34 12.00 -16.44
CA PHE A 101 10.17 13.18 -16.71
C PHE A 101 11.52 13.18 -15.97
N THR A 102 11.65 12.39 -14.90
CA THR A 102 12.85 12.35 -14.04
C THR A 102 13.58 11.01 -14.05
N ARG A 103 13.25 10.10 -14.98
CA ARG A 103 13.71 8.70 -15.02
C ARG A 103 15.23 8.53 -14.88
N LYS A 104 16.00 9.46 -15.45
CA LYS A 104 17.47 9.42 -15.43
C LYS A 104 18.10 10.22 -14.28
N ASN A 105 17.31 11.00 -13.55
CA ASN A 105 17.83 11.95 -12.56
C ASN A 105 17.02 11.93 -11.27
N TRP A 106 17.55 11.18 -10.29
CA TRP A 106 17.04 11.15 -8.92
C TRP A 106 17.04 12.52 -8.21
N MET A 107 17.95 13.44 -8.55
CA MET A 107 18.01 14.76 -7.90
C MET A 107 16.79 15.60 -8.24
N LEU A 108 16.25 15.47 -9.45
CA LEU A 108 15.00 16.13 -9.81
C LEU A 108 13.82 15.59 -8.99
N ARG A 109 13.78 14.28 -8.71
CA ARG A 109 12.76 13.71 -7.82
C ARG A 109 12.88 14.26 -6.41
N LEU A 110 14.10 14.34 -5.87
CA LEU A 110 14.35 14.96 -4.56
C LEU A 110 13.97 16.44 -4.56
N GLY A 111 14.25 17.18 -5.64
CA GLY A 111 13.83 18.57 -5.79
C GLY A 111 12.31 18.72 -5.77
N ILE A 112 11.59 17.85 -6.50
CA ILE A 112 10.11 17.83 -6.46
C ILE A 112 9.60 17.47 -5.07
N MET A 113 10.22 16.49 -4.39
CA MET A 113 9.89 16.17 -2.99
C MET A 113 10.09 17.38 -2.08
N ALA A 114 11.18 18.12 -2.23
CA ALA A 114 11.45 19.33 -1.45
C ALA A 114 10.38 20.40 -1.70
N LEU A 115 9.91 20.57 -2.93
CA LEU A 115 8.79 21.47 -3.24
C LEU A 115 7.49 21.02 -2.58
N VAL A 116 7.17 19.72 -2.60
CA VAL A 116 5.99 19.17 -1.92
C VAL A 116 6.08 19.38 -0.40
N VAL A 117 7.26 19.19 0.19
CA VAL A 117 7.51 19.51 1.61
C VAL A 117 7.33 21.01 1.86
N ALA A 118 7.87 21.88 1.00
CA ALA A 118 7.72 23.33 1.16
C ALA A 118 6.25 23.76 1.15
N ILE A 119 5.45 23.25 0.20
CA ILE A 119 3.99 23.49 0.16
C ILE A 119 3.33 23.04 1.47
N ARG A 120 3.73 21.87 1.99
CA ARG A 120 3.19 21.32 3.24
C ARG A 120 3.54 22.19 4.45
N LEU A 121 4.78 22.68 4.54
CA LEU A 121 5.25 23.54 5.62
C LEU A 121 4.57 24.92 5.58
N SER A 122 4.37 25.48 4.39
CA SER A 122 3.77 26.80 4.19
C SER A 122 2.24 26.80 4.23
N HIS A 123 1.58 25.64 4.31
CA HIS A 123 0.11 25.59 4.35
C HIS A 123 -0.49 26.29 5.57
N ASN A 124 0.22 26.27 6.70
CA ASN A 124 -0.24 26.86 7.97
C ASN A 124 0.29 28.27 8.24
N SER A 125 1.10 28.85 7.34
CA SER A 125 1.81 30.12 7.61
C SER A 125 1.00 31.40 7.34
N GLY A 126 -0.31 31.32 7.03
CA GLY A 126 -1.17 32.51 6.85
C GLY A 126 -1.78 32.65 5.45
N GLU A 127 -1.94 33.88 4.97
CA GLU A 127 -2.39 34.24 3.61
C GLU A 127 -1.22 34.17 2.61
N GLY A 128 -1.48 33.71 1.38
CA GLY A 128 -0.48 33.65 0.31
C GLY A 128 -0.76 32.56 -0.72
N PHE A 129 -0.16 32.69 -1.91
CA PHE A 129 -0.44 31.81 -3.06
C PHE A 129 -0.23 30.32 -2.79
N VAL A 130 0.63 29.95 -1.83
CA VAL A 130 0.88 28.54 -1.47
C VAL A 130 -0.32 27.92 -0.76
N LYS A 131 -1.04 28.70 0.05
CA LYS A 131 -2.30 28.25 0.66
C LYS A 131 -3.36 28.06 -0.41
N ASP A 132 -3.49 29.02 -1.33
CA ASP A 132 -4.43 28.94 -2.45
C ASP A 132 -4.13 27.71 -3.34
N LEU A 133 -2.85 27.47 -3.63
CA LEU A 133 -2.39 26.29 -4.35
C LEU A 133 -2.72 25.00 -3.59
N ALA A 134 -2.45 24.95 -2.28
CA ALA A 134 -2.71 23.78 -1.45
C ALA A 134 -4.21 23.47 -1.28
N MET A 135 -5.07 24.49 -1.36
CA MET A 135 -6.53 24.38 -1.32
C MET A 135 -7.15 24.18 -2.70
N LEU A 136 -6.36 24.24 -3.77
CA LEU A 136 -6.83 24.10 -5.14
C LEU A 136 -7.45 22.71 -5.36
N GLN A 137 -8.71 22.71 -5.77
CA GLN A 137 -9.45 21.52 -6.18
C GLN A 137 -10.15 21.82 -7.52
N PRO A 138 -9.41 21.77 -8.66
CA PRO A 138 -9.93 22.20 -9.97
C PRO A 138 -11.18 21.45 -10.41
N SER A 139 -11.27 20.18 -10.01
CA SER A 139 -12.45 19.35 -10.15
C SER A 139 -12.57 18.61 -8.82
N GLY A 140 -13.50 19.03 -7.97
CA GLY A 140 -13.62 18.58 -6.56
C GLY A 140 -13.75 17.07 -6.31
N TRP A 141 -13.64 16.24 -7.36
CA TRP A 141 -13.62 14.78 -7.32
C TRP A 141 -12.41 14.13 -8.02
N VAL A 142 -11.67 14.80 -8.93
CA VAL A 142 -10.56 14.16 -9.70
C VAL A 142 -9.19 14.48 -9.12
N VAL A 143 -8.95 15.75 -8.80
CA VAL A 143 -7.62 16.24 -8.38
C VAL A 143 -7.79 17.07 -7.13
N ASN A 144 -7.10 16.65 -6.08
CA ASN A 144 -7.02 17.37 -4.83
C ASN A 144 -5.56 17.56 -4.46
N VAL A 145 -5.06 18.79 -4.55
CA VAL A 145 -3.66 19.12 -4.27
C VAL A 145 -3.24 18.66 -2.86
N HIS A 146 -4.17 18.59 -1.91
CA HIS A 146 -3.90 18.05 -0.58
C HIS A 146 -3.47 16.57 -0.60
N PHE A 147 -3.89 15.76 -1.58
CA PHE A 147 -3.44 14.36 -1.72
C PHE A 147 -2.02 14.25 -2.27
N LEU A 148 -1.49 15.28 -2.94
CA LEU A 148 -0.12 15.26 -3.47
C LEU A 148 0.94 15.14 -2.37
N LYS A 149 0.61 15.41 -1.10
CA LYS A 149 1.49 15.12 0.03
C LYS A 149 1.94 13.64 0.10
N TYR A 150 1.12 12.71 -0.41
CA TYR A 150 1.48 11.28 -0.46
C TYR A 150 2.53 10.96 -1.53
N LEU A 151 2.89 11.91 -2.41
CA LEU A 151 4.09 11.80 -3.24
C LEU A 151 5.37 11.65 -2.40
N LEU A 152 5.36 12.10 -1.15
CA LEU A 152 6.47 11.90 -0.21
C LEU A 152 6.67 10.42 0.17
N ILE A 153 5.71 9.53 -0.11
CA ILE A 153 5.87 8.07 -0.02
C ILE A 153 6.21 7.49 -1.39
N VAL A 154 5.50 7.92 -2.44
CA VAL A 154 5.64 7.35 -3.78
C VAL A 154 7.01 7.64 -4.39
N LEU A 155 7.56 8.85 -4.20
CA LEU A 155 8.85 9.22 -4.77
C LEU A 155 10.02 8.40 -4.18
N PRO A 156 10.15 8.21 -2.86
CA PRO A 156 11.05 7.19 -2.29
C PRO A 156 10.82 5.80 -2.90
N GLY A 157 9.56 5.40 -3.08
CA GLY A 157 9.20 4.14 -3.74
C GLY A 157 9.70 4.03 -5.18
N THR A 158 9.67 5.10 -5.97
CA THR A 158 10.23 5.10 -7.33
C THR A 158 11.75 4.97 -7.33
N ILE A 159 12.43 5.57 -6.36
CA ILE A 159 13.89 5.45 -6.21
C ILE A 159 14.24 4.00 -5.86
N ALA A 160 13.52 3.41 -4.90
CA ALA A 160 13.64 2.00 -4.56
C ALA A 160 13.37 1.09 -5.77
N GLY A 161 12.33 1.40 -6.55
CA GLY A 161 11.97 0.68 -7.76
C GLY A 161 13.09 0.67 -8.81
N ASP A 162 13.78 1.79 -9.02
CA ASP A 162 14.92 1.86 -9.95
C ASP A 162 16.08 0.98 -9.49
N ILE A 163 16.33 0.90 -8.17
CA ILE A 163 17.37 0.06 -7.58
C ILE A 163 17.01 -1.42 -7.70
N ILE A 164 15.76 -1.78 -7.38
CA ILE A 164 15.24 -3.15 -7.50
C ILE A 164 15.23 -3.60 -8.97
N LEU A 165 14.95 -2.69 -9.91
CA LEU A 165 15.03 -3.00 -11.34
C LEU A 165 16.45 -3.39 -11.77
N LYS A 166 17.49 -2.81 -11.16
CA LYS A 166 18.88 -3.27 -11.36
C LYS A 166 19.03 -4.70 -10.81
N MET A 167 18.48 -4.98 -9.63
CA MET A 167 18.53 -6.30 -8.99
C MET A 167 17.93 -7.39 -9.86
N MET A 168 16.76 -7.12 -10.46
CA MET A 168 16.06 -8.07 -11.33
C MET A 168 16.79 -8.37 -12.65
N LYS A 169 17.75 -7.53 -13.04
CA LYS A 169 18.56 -7.71 -14.26
C LYS A 169 19.87 -8.45 -14.00
N THR A 170 20.25 -8.64 -12.75
CA THR A 170 21.47 -9.36 -12.38
C THR A 170 21.26 -10.87 -12.53
N ASP A 171 22.27 -11.57 -13.08
CA ASP A 171 22.19 -13.01 -13.32
C ASP A 171 21.99 -13.81 -12.02
N SER A 172 20.99 -14.68 -12.01
CA SER A 172 20.60 -15.50 -10.87
C SER A 172 21.70 -16.48 -10.44
N GLN A 173 22.60 -16.90 -11.33
CA GLN A 173 23.66 -17.86 -10.98
C GLN A 173 24.83 -17.17 -10.24
N VAL A 174 25.24 -15.99 -10.68
CA VAL A 174 26.27 -15.16 -10.01
C VAL A 174 25.81 -14.74 -8.61
N ILE A 175 24.50 -14.47 -8.50
CA ILE A 175 23.81 -14.20 -7.26
C ILE A 175 23.97 -15.41 -6.30
N ILE A 176 23.72 -16.65 -6.77
CA ILE A 176 23.81 -17.88 -5.97
C ILE A 176 25.22 -18.17 -5.44
N ASP A 177 26.26 -18.00 -6.25
CA ASP A 177 27.62 -18.37 -5.86
C ASP A 177 28.18 -17.39 -4.81
N THR A 178 27.87 -16.10 -4.95
CA THR A 178 28.19 -15.06 -3.95
C THR A 178 27.44 -15.29 -2.62
N PHE A 179 26.31 -16.02 -2.65
CA PHE A 179 25.44 -16.18 -1.47
C PHE A 179 25.95 -17.16 -0.42
N ASN A 180 26.59 -18.27 -0.80
CA ASN A 180 27.03 -19.25 0.20
C ASN A 180 28.13 -18.72 1.12
N GLU A 181 28.93 -17.75 0.65
CA GLU A 181 30.05 -17.18 1.37
C GLU A 181 29.62 -16.34 2.59
N TYR A 182 28.54 -15.56 2.48
CA TYR A 182 28.11 -14.59 3.51
C TYR A 182 26.83 -14.98 4.26
N LYS A 183 26.51 -16.28 4.32
CA LYS A 183 25.29 -16.83 4.92
C LYS A 183 24.95 -16.29 6.31
N VAL A 184 25.94 -16.30 7.19
CA VAL A 184 25.76 -15.92 8.60
C VAL A 184 25.52 -14.42 8.71
N ASN A 185 26.29 -13.61 7.98
CA ASN A 185 26.14 -12.16 7.95
C ASN A 185 24.77 -11.74 7.40
N ALA A 186 24.30 -12.41 6.34
CA ALA A 186 22.97 -12.18 5.78
C ALA A 186 21.86 -12.53 6.79
N ALA A 187 22.01 -13.62 7.55
CA ALA A 187 21.04 -13.97 8.60
C ALA A 187 20.97 -12.92 9.71
N PHE A 188 22.12 -12.44 10.21
CA PHE A 188 22.15 -11.35 11.19
C PHE A 188 21.58 -10.04 10.63
N LEU A 189 21.88 -9.73 9.37
CA LEU A 189 21.33 -8.55 8.70
C LEU A 189 19.79 -8.61 8.65
N ALA A 190 19.22 -9.76 8.32
CA ALA A 190 17.76 -9.95 8.32
C ALA A 190 17.16 -9.73 9.72
N VAL A 191 17.81 -10.22 10.78
CA VAL A 191 17.39 -9.98 12.16
C VAL A 191 17.44 -8.47 12.49
N PHE A 192 18.49 -7.77 12.07
CA PHE A 192 18.60 -6.32 12.29
C PHE A 192 17.54 -5.53 11.52
N MET A 193 17.20 -5.91 10.29
CA MET A 193 16.12 -5.28 9.53
C MET A 193 14.77 -5.39 10.24
N VAL A 194 14.44 -6.55 10.80
CA VAL A 194 13.24 -6.72 11.66
C VAL A 194 13.39 -5.92 12.96
N GLY A 195 14.60 -5.90 13.53
CA GLY A 195 14.95 -5.11 14.69
C GLY A 195 14.63 -3.62 14.52
N PHE A 196 14.91 -3.01 13.37
CA PHE A 196 14.51 -1.63 13.08
C PHE A 196 13.01 -1.40 13.20
N ILE A 197 12.21 -2.32 12.66
CA ILE A 197 10.75 -2.22 12.67
C ILE A 197 10.22 -2.34 14.10
N VAL A 198 10.68 -3.35 14.84
CA VAL A 198 10.25 -3.59 16.23
C VAL A 198 10.70 -2.45 17.14
N LEU A 199 11.96 -2.03 17.04
CA LEU A 199 12.49 -0.90 17.80
C LEU A 199 11.67 0.36 17.56
N SER A 200 11.43 0.71 16.30
CA SER A 200 10.66 1.91 15.94
C SER A 200 9.24 1.83 16.47
N LEU A 201 8.58 0.68 16.30
CA LEU A 201 7.23 0.47 16.79
C LEU A 201 7.13 0.66 18.31
N VAL A 202 7.99 -0.04 19.07
CA VAL A 202 7.96 0.00 20.54
C VAL A 202 8.32 1.39 21.06
N THR A 203 9.38 2.00 20.54
CA THR A 203 9.89 3.27 21.06
C THR A 203 8.98 4.44 20.70
N LEU A 204 8.48 4.52 19.46
CA LEU A 204 7.60 5.61 19.05
C LEU A 204 6.22 5.50 19.69
N TYR A 205 5.70 4.27 19.86
CA TYR A 205 4.44 4.04 20.58
C TYR A 205 4.52 4.51 22.04
N ASN A 206 5.62 4.19 22.74
CA ASN A 206 5.83 4.60 24.14
C ASN A 206 6.41 6.02 24.29
N ARG A 207 6.58 6.77 23.20
CA ARG A 207 7.20 8.11 23.17
C ARG A 207 8.65 8.14 23.68
N TRP A 208 9.35 7.03 23.59
CA TRP A 208 10.78 6.88 23.87
C TRP A 208 11.63 7.28 22.65
N VAL A 209 11.43 8.51 22.15
CA VAL A 209 11.97 8.96 20.86
C VAL A 209 13.50 8.93 20.84
N TRP A 210 14.15 9.38 21.92
CA TRP A 210 15.61 9.35 22.02
C TRP A 210 16.18 7.94 22.00
N GLN A 211 15.55 7.01 22.72
CA GLN A 211 15.93 5.60 22.78
C GLN A 211 15.76 4.95 21.40
N GLY A 212 14.65 5.26 20.70
CA GLY A 212 14.41 4.82 19.33
C GLY A 212 15.45 5.35 18.35
N PHE A 213 15.80 6.65 18.45
CA PHE A 213 16.78 7.27 17.58
C PHE A 213 18.18 6.71 17.81
N VAL A 214 18.66 6.69 19.06
CA VAL A 214 19.99 6.18 19.41
C VAL A 214 20.11 4.68 19.09
N GLY A 215 19.09 3.89 19.44
CA GLY A 215 19.03 2.48 19.07
C GLY A 215 19.02 2.27 17.55
N GLY A 216 18.32 3.14 16.81
CA GLY A 216 18.31 3.13 15.35
C GLY A 216 19.68 3.44 14.76
N ILE A 217 20.40 4.44 15.28
CA ILE A 217 21.78 4.74 14.86
C ILE A 217 22.72 3.57 15.16
N ALA A 218 22.60 2.94 16.34
CA ALA A 218 23.38 1.77 16.69
C ALA A 218 23.12 0.59 15.73
N LEU A 219 21.85 0.32 15.40
CA LEU A 219 21.47 -0.68 14.39
C LEU A 219 21.99 -0.32 13.00
N CYS A 220 22.02 0.96 12.63
CA CYS A 220 22.59 1.42 11.36
C CYS A 220 24.09 1.09 11.29
N ALA A 221 24.83 1.42 12.36
CA ALA A 221 26.27 1.13 12.43
C ALA A 221 26.54 -0.38 12.40
N ALA A 222 25.81 -1.17 13.19
CA ALA A 222 25.94 -2.62 13.23
C ALA A 222 25.63 -3.27 11.86
N SER A 223 24.54 -2.83 11.22
CA SER A 223 24.16 -3.32 9.88
C SER A 223 25.20 -2.93 8.82
N TRP A 224 25.77 -1.72 8.90
CA TRP A 224 26.83 -1.29 7.99
C TRP A 224 28.12 -2.10 8.17
N VAL A 225 28.50 -2.44 9.41
CA VAL A 225 29.65 -3.31 9.69
C VAL A 225 29.47 -4.69 9.03
N LEU A 226 28.26 -5.25 9.03
CA LEU A 226 28.00 -6.50 8.30
C LEU A 226 28.03 -6.31 6.78
N LEU A 227 27.45 -5.22 6.28
CA LEU A 227 27.32 -4.95 4.84
C LEU A 227 28.64 -4.59 4.16
N LYS A 228 29.52 -3.82 4.80
CA LYS A 228 30.74 -3.29 4.17
C LYS A 228 31.66 -4.39 3.64
N ASP A 229 31.70 -5.54 4.32
CA ASP A 229 32.61 -6.64 3.99
C ASP A 229 32.01 -7.61 2.96
N MET A 230 30.67 -7.59 2.76
CA MET A 230 30.00 -8.41 1.76
C MET A 230 30.25 -7.86 0.35
N LYS A 231 30.86 -8.67 -0.52
CA LYS A 231 31.21 -8.30 -1.91
C LYS A 231 30.29 -8.98 -2.90
N GLY A 232 30.04 -8.32 -4.04
CA GLY A 232 29.27 -8.87 -5.16
C GLY A 232 28.14 -7.94 -5.60
N GLY A 233 27.78 -8.03 -6.89
CA GLY A 233 26.83 -7.08 -7.51
C GLY A 233 25.46 -7.05 -6.82
N TYR A 234 25.00 -8.16 -6.26
CA TYR A 234 23.78 -8.20 -5.46
C TYR A 234 23.91 -7.44 -4.14
N TYR A 235 25.01 -7.63 -3.40
CA TYR A 235 25.24 -6.95 -2.14
C TYR A 235 25.48 -5.45 -2.33
N ASP A 236 26.05 -5.04 -3.45
CA ASP A 236 26.20 -3.62 -3.78
C ASP A 236 24.83 -2.94 -4.00
N ILE A 237 23.88 -3.65 -4.60
CA ILE A 237 22.49 -3.20 -4.70
C ILE A 237 21.83 -3.15 -3.31
N LEU A 238 22.02 -4.17 -2.46
CA LEU A 238 21.51 -4.12 -1.08
C LEU A 238 22.10 -2.96 -0.27
N LYS A 239 23.39 -2.64 -0.45
CA LYS A 239 24.02 -1.45 0.14
C LYS A 239 23.36 -0.16 -0.35
N GLU A 240 23.02 -0.08 -1.64
CA GLU A 240 22.30 1.07 -2.21
C GLU A 240 20.91 1.22 -1.58
N VAL A 241 20.13 0.12 -1.48
CA VAL A 241 18.83 0.11 -0.79
C VAL A 241 18.98 0.49 0.68
N PHE A 242 19.99 -0.05 1.37
CA PHE A 242 20.23 0.22 2.78
C PHE A 242 20.57 1.68 3.03
N LYS A 243 21.43 2.30 2.21
CA LYS A 243 21.77 3.73 2.33
C LYS A 243 20.54 4.62 2.20
N TRP A 244 19.66 4.33 1.24
CA TRP A 244 18.38 5.03 1.11
C TRP A 244 17.46 4.78 2.30
N GLY A 245 17.39 3.54 2.80
CA GLY A 245 16.66 3.17 4.00
C GLY A 245 17.09 3.99 5.22
N VAL A 246 18.40 4.05 5.47
CA VAL A 246 19.01 4.84 6.55
C VAL A 246 18.70 6.33 6.38
N PHE A 247 18.84 6.87 5.17
CA PHE A 247 18.54 8.28 4.91
C PHE A 247 17.08 8.64 5.26
N TRP A 248 16.11 7.88 4.75
CA TRP A 248 14.69 8.13 5.03
C TRP A 248 14.33 7.87 6.49
N PHE A 249 14.95 6.87 7.11
CA PHE A 249 14.77 6.55 8.52
C PHE A 249 15.22 7.70 9.43
N ILE A 250 16.46 8.19 9.24
CA ILE A 250 17.01 9.31 10.03
C ILE A 250 16.18 10.57 9.79
N LEU A 251 15.86 10.88 8.53
CA LEU A 251 15.03 12.03 8.19
C LEU A 251 13.66 11.97 8.87
N GLY A 252 13.04 10.77 8.90
CA GLY A 252 11.78 10.54 9.60
C GLY A 252 11.86 10.84 11.09
N PHE A 253 12.90 10.37 11.78
CA PHE A 253 13.13 10.68 13.20
C PHE A 253 13.38 12.17 13.44
N MET A 254 14.16 12.83 12.59
CA MET A 254 14.42 14.27 12.70
C MET A 254 13.15 15.12 12.56
N LEU A 255 12.18 14.64 11.76
CA LEU A 255 10.91 15.31 11.54
C LEU A 255 9.82 14.91 12.53
N GLU A 256 10.07 13.95 13.43
CA GLU A 256 9.09 13.44 14.40
C GLU A 256 8.50 14.55 15.30
N PRO A 257 9.31 15.49 15.84
CA PRO A 257 8.78 16.53 16.73
C PRO A 257 7.86 17.52 16.02
N PHE A 258 8.01 17.71 14.70
CA PHE A 258 7.40 18.81 13.95
C PHE A 258 5.86 18.80 13.98
N GLU A 259 5.22 17.64 13.83
CA GLU A 259 3.75 17.50 13.87
C GLU A 259 3.27 16.71 15.11
N GLY A 260 4.08 16.75 16.17
CA GLY A 260 3.76 16.10 17.45
C GLY A 260 3.75 14.58 17.37
N GLY A 261 4.59 14.00 16.51
CA GLY A 261 4.86 12.58 16.42
C GLY A 261 4.52 11.89 15.09
N VAL A 262 4.67 10.57 15.08
CA VAL A 262 4.36 9.72 13.92
C VAL A 262 2.87 9.35 13.96
N LYS A 263 2.07 9.89 13.04
CA LYS A 263 0.63 9.62 12.96
C LYS A 263 0.23 9.28 11.53
N LYS A 264 -0.73 8.37 11.39
CA LYS A 264 -1.24 7.89 10.09
C LYS A 264 -2.47 8.67 9.60
N ASP A 265 -3.44 8.97 10.48
CA ASP A 265 -4.74 9.54 10.07
C ASP A 265 -4.62 11.02 9.72
N HIS A 266 -4.07 11.81 10.64
CA HIS A 266 -3.46 13.10 10.31
C HIS A 266 -2.02 12.83 9.92
N SER A 267 -1.83 12.32 8.71
CA SER A 267 -0.56 11.79 8.24
C SER A 267 0.57 12.82 8.34
N THR A 268 1.56 12.54 9.18
CA THR A 268 2.67 13.47 9.44
C THR A 268 3.81 13.29 8.44
N ILE A 269 4.62 14.34 8.24
CA ILE A 269 5.80 14.29 7.37
C ILE A 269 6.78 13.22 7.86
N SER A 270 6.97 13.12 9.18
CA SER A 270 7.75 12.05 9.82
C SER A 270 7.23 10.67 9.44
N TYR A 271 5.91 10.45 9.47
CA TYR A 271 5.29 9.19 9.08
C TYR A 271 5.66 8.79 7.65
N TYR A 272 5.64 9.71 6.68
CA TYR A 272 5.99 9.38 5.28
C TYR A 272 7.44 8.89 5.14
N PHE A 273 8.40 9.63 5.70
CA PHE A 273 9.82 9.30 5.54
C PHE A 273 10.23 8.11 6.38
N LEU A 274 9.80 8.06 7.65
CA LEU A 274 10.15 6.97 8.54
C LEU A 274 9.61 5.63 8.00
N THR A 275 8.35 5.59 7.56
CA THR A 275 7.78 4.35 6.99
C THR A 275 8.43 3.97 5.67
N SER A 276 8.85 4.95 4.84
CA SER A 276 9.64 4.68 3.64
C SER A 276 10.99 4.03 3.96
N GLY A 277 11.68 4.49 5.00
CA GLY A 277 12.92 3.88 5.50
C GLY A 277 12.71 2.45 6.00
N LEU A 278 11.69 2.25 6.85
CA LEU A 278 11.32 0.93 7.35
C LEU A 278 10.88 -0.04 6.24
N ALA A 279 10.20 0.46 5.21
CA ALA A 279 9.81 -0.34 4.06
C ALA A 279 11.05 -0.83 3.28
N LEU A 280 12.08 0.00 3.11
CA LEU A 280 13.33 -0.43 2.48
C LEU A 280 14.08 -1.47 3.31
N PHE A 281 14.10 -1.34 4.64
CA PHE A 281 14.64 -2.38 5.51
C PHE A 281 13.84 -3.69 5.40
N PHE A 282 12.51 -3.60 5.31
CA PHE A 282 11.67 -4.77 5.07
C PHE A 282 11.94 -5.41 3.70
N ILE A 283 12.22 -4.63 2.66
CA ILE A 283 12.63 -5.16 1.35
C ILE A 283 13.94 -5.95 1.48
N ILE A 284 14.95 -5.41 2.17
CA ILE A 284 16.20 -6.13 2.42
C ILE A 284 15.94 -7.44 3.17
N PHE A 285 15.12 -7.41 4.22
CA PHE A 285 14.70 -8.61 4.94
C PHE A 285 14.02 -9.63 4.02
N ALA A 286 13.04 -9.19 3.22
CA ALA A 286 12.28 -10.05 2.33
C ALA A 286 13.17 -10.66 1.24
N SER A 287 14.08 -9.89 0.64
CA SER A 287 15.05 -10.39 -0.33
C SER A 287 15.95 -11.46 0.31
N ILE A 288 16.42 -11.25 1.54
CA ILE A 288 17.17 -12.30 2.25
C ILE A 288 16.27 -13.53 2.49
N VAL A 289 15.05 -13.39 3.02
CA VAL A 289 14.19 -14.58 3.28
C VAL A 289 13.86 -15.37 2.01
N ILE A 290 13.56 -14.67 0.91
CA ILE A 290 13.17 -15.28 -0.36
C ILE A 290 14.38 -15.87 -1.07
N ASP A 291 15.44 -15.09 -1.25
CA ASP A 291 16.57 -15.45 -2.10
C ASP A 291 17.60 -16.29 -1.32
N PHE A 292 17.80 -15.99 -0.04
CA PHE A 292 18.80 -16.65 0.81
C PHE A 292 18.29 -17.93 1.47
N PHE A 293 17.14 -17.86 2.14
CA PHE A 293 16.57 -19.05 2.81
C PHE A 293 15.71 -19.91 1.86
N ARG A 294 15.50 -19.47 0.61
CA ARG A 294 14.65 -20.12 -0.40
C ARG A 294 13.25 -20.41 0.12
N LYS A 295 12.76 -19.57 1.03
CA LYS A 295 11.47 -19.75 1.70
C LYS A 295 10.36 -18.95 1.05
N LYS A 296 10.35 -18.93 -0.29
CA LYS A 296 9.29 -18.32 -1.10
C LYS A 296 7.90 -18.83 -0.69
N SER A 297 7.78 -20.09 -0.29
CA SER A 297 6.51 -20.69 0.15
C SER A 297 5.93 -20.05 1.41
N TYR A 298 6.76 -19.64 2.39
CA TYR A 298 6.28 -18.97 3.60
C TYR A 298 5.71 -17.59 3.30
N LEU A 299 6.30 -16.88 2.33
CA LEU A 299 5.80 -15.57 1.88
C LEU A 299 4.85 -15.68 0.69
N GLY A 300 4.44 -16.89 0.30
CA GLY A 300 3.65 -17.13 -0.90
C GLY A 300 2.33 -16.36 -0.88
N LEU A 301 1.62 -16.35 0.25
CA LEU A 301 0.37 -15.58 0.39
C LEU A 301 0.59 -14.06 0.17
N LEU A 302 1.70 -13.51 0.67
CA LEU A 302 2.03 -12.10 0.49
C LEU A 302 2.44 -11.80 -0.96
N ILE A 303 3.25 -12.68 -1.58
CA ILE A 303 3.67 -12.56 -2.98
C ILE A 303 2.43 -12.62 -3.89
N ASP A 304 1.57 -13.62 -3.71
CA ASP A 304 0.40 -13.85 -4.54
C ASP A 304 -0.62 -12.70 -4.39
N SER A 305 -0.73 -12.12 -3.18
CA SER A 305 -1.54 -10.93 -2.93
C SER A 305 -0.96 -9.67 -3.58
N GLY A 306 0.36 -9.48 -3.50
CA GLY A 306 1.06 -8.36 -4.11
C GLY A 306 1.06 -8.38 -5.64
N GLN A 307 0.93 -9.56 -6.26
CA GLN A 307 0.76 -9.69 -7.71
C GLN A 307 -0.64 -9.25 -8.19
N ASN A 308 -1.61 -9.14 -7.29
CA ASN A 308 -3.00 -8.81 -7.64
C ASN A 308 -3.61 -7.80 -6.65
N PRO A 309 -3.01 -6.60 -6.52
CA PRO A 309 -3.36 -5.65 -5.47
C PRO A 309 -4.79 -5.12 -5.60
N MET A 310 -5.32 -5.01 -6.83
CA MET A 310 -6.68 -4.55 -7.07
C MET A 310 -7.74 -5.54 -6.57
N ILE A 311 -7.53 -6.86 -6.76
CA ILE A 311 -8.45 -7.86 -6.19
C ILE A 311 -8.31 -7.90 -4.68
N ALA A 312 -7.09 -7.82 -4.13
CA ALA A 312 -6.91 -7.74 -2.69
C ALA A 312 -7.67 -6.55 -2.09
N TYR A 313 -7.61 -5.38 -2.72
CA TYR A 313 -8.32 -4.20 -2.25
C TYR A 313 -9.86 -4.31 -2.45
N ALA A 314 -10.32 -4.67 -3.64
CA ALA A 314 -11.75 -4.74 -3.95
C ALA A 314 -12.47 -5.94 -3.28
N GLY A 315 -11.74 -7.03 -3.03
CA GLY A 315 -12.30 -8.29 -2.55
C GLY A 315 -12.79 -8.25 -1.10
N GLY A 316 -12.14 -7.46 -0.24
CA GLY A 316 -12.56 -7.33 1.16
C GLY A 316 -14.01 -6.84 1.27
N GLY A 317 -14.26 -5.64 0.73
CA GLY A 317 -15.58 -5.00 0.82
C GLY A 317 -16.64 -5.57 -0.13
N ASN A 318 -16.26 -6.10 -1.30
CA ASN A 318 -17.23 -6.50 -2.34
C ASN A 318 -17.36 -8.02 -2.54
N ILE A 319 -16.53 -8.85 -1.88
CA ILE A 319 -16.67 -10.32 -1.88
C ILE A 319 -16.89 -10.82 -0.46
N ILE A 320 -15.93 -10.57 0.44
CA ILE A 320 -15.94 -11.20 1.76
C ILE A 320 -17.08 -10.65 2.61
N THR A 321 -17.21 -9.33 2.72
CA THR A 321 -18.27 -8.73 3.54
C THR A 321 -19.67 -9.18 3.09
N PRO A 322 -20.02 -9.18 1.78
CA PRO A 322 -21.30 -9.71 1.31
C PRO A 322 -21.52 -11.19 1.61
N ILE A 323 -20.50 -12.03 1.42
CA ILE A 323 -20.61 -13.47 1.73
C ILE A 323 -20.89 -13.67 3.23
N ILE A 324 -20.12 -13.01 4.10
CA ILE A 324 -20.32 -13.07 5.56
C ILE A 324 -21.72 -12.57 5.95
N GLY A 325 -22.20 -11.51 5.29
CA GLY A 325 -23.53 -10.94 5.51
C GLY A 325 -24.66 -11.90 5.12
N ILE A 326 -24.60 -12.51 3.94
CA ILE A 326 -25.61 -13.47 3.43
C ILE A 326 -25.71 -14.70 4.33
N PHE A 327 -24.58 -15.23 4.79
CA PHE A 327 -24.57 -16.39 5.69
C PHE A 327 -24.92 -16.05 7.14
N GLY A 328 -25.22 -14.78 7.47
CA GLY A 328 -25.51 -14.34 8.84
C GLY A 328 -24.33 -14.51 9.80
N ILE A 329 -23.13 -14.78 9.30
CA ILE A 329 -21.92 -14.99 10.12
C ILE A 329 -21.59 -13.69 10.87
N GLN A 330 -21.97 -12.53 10.35
CA GLN A 330 -21.71 -11.25 11.00
C GLN A 330 -22.36 -11.12 12.39
N THR A 331 -23.55 -11.67 12.61
CA THR A 331 -24.23 -11.63 13.92
C THR A 331 -23.53 -12.55 14.92
N LEU A 332 -23.14 -13.75 14.48
CA LEU A 332 -22.30 -14.67 15.25
C LEU A 332 -20.95 -14.02 15.61
N MET A 333 -20.30 -13.40 14.65
CA MET A 333 -19.03 -12.71 14.88
C MET A 333 -19.17 -11.59 15.90
N ASN A 334 -20.24 -10.78 15.81
CA ASN A 334 -20.45 -9.69 16.77
C ASN A 334 -20.78 -10.20 18.19
N ALA A 335 -21.44 -11.35 18.31
CA ALA A 335 -21.73 -11.96 19.60
C ALA A 335 -20.49 -12.64 20.25
N TRP A 336 -19.60 -13.21 19.43
CA TRP A 336 -18.46 -13.99 19.92
C TRP A 336 -17.19 -13.15 20.06
N PHE A 337 -16.95 -12.16 19.19
CA PHE A 337 -15.73 -11.36 19.20
C PHE A 337 -15.86 -10.07 20.02
N THR A 338 -16.03 -10.21 21.34
CA THR A 338 -16.30 -9.09 22.26
C THR A 338 -15.04 -8.52 22.94
N THR A 339 -13.94 -9.28 23.01
CA THR A 339 -12.69 -8.82 23.63
C THR A 339 -11.69 -8.29 22.60
N PRO A 340 -10.71 -7.45 23.00
CA PRO A 340 -9.69 -6.93 22.08
C PRO A 340 -8.91 -8.02 21.32
N PHE A 341 -8.52 -9.10 22.01
CA PHE A 341 -7.81 -10.22 21.39
C PHE A 341 -8.69 -10.95 20.37
N LEU A 342 -9.96 -11.13 20.69
CA LEU A 342 -10.94 -11.72 19.77
C LEU A 342 -11.17 -10.78 18.57
N GLY A 343 -11.24 -9.46 18.77
CA GLY A 343 -11.26 -8.49 17.68
C GLY A 343 -10.04 -8.60 16.76
N PHE A 344 -8.84 -8.80 17.32
CA PHE A 344 -7.64 -9.11 16.54
C PHE A 344 -7.80 -10.41 15.74
N LEU A 345 -8.26 -11.50 16.38
CA LEU A 345 -8.46 -12.79 15.71
C LEU A 345 -9.46 -12.66 14.55
N ARG A 346 -10.55 -11.90 14.72
CA ARG A 346 -11.51 -11.57 13.67
C ARG A 346 -10.82 -10.90 12.48
N GLY A 347 -10.02 -9.86 12.72
CA GLY A 347 -9.27 -9.16 11.68
C GLY A 347 -8.26 -10.06 10.97
N PHE A 348 -7.55 -10.89 11.74
CA PHE A 348 -6.61 -11.87 11.23
C PHE A 348 -7.27 -12.90 10.30
N LEU A 349 -8.38 -13.52 10.74
CA LEU A 349 -9.13 -14.48 9.94
C LEU A 349 -9.70 -13.86 8.66
N PHE A 350 -10.24 -12.64 8.75
CA PHE A 350 -10.75 -11.90 7.59
C PHE A 350 -9.64 -11.62 6.56
N THR A 351 -8.48 -11.15 7.05
CA THR A 351 -7.32 -10.86 6.19
C THR A 351 -6.76 -12.13 5.56
N LEU A 352 -6.70 -13.23 6.31
CA LEU A 352 -6.22 -14.52 5.81
C LEU A 352 -7.16 -15.10 4.76
N ALA A 353 -8.48 -15.01 4.96
CA ALA A 353 -9.48 -15.42 3.98
C ALA A 353 -9.33 -14.63 2.67
N LEU A 354 -9.13 -13.31 2.77
CA LEU A 354 -8.87 -12.44 1.61
C LEU A 354 -7.59 -12.83 0.88
N ALA A 355 -6.49 -12.97 1.61
CA ALA A 355 -5.21 -13.38 1.03
C ALA A 355 -5.31 -14.75 0.34
N TYR A 356 -6.09 -15.69 0.89
CA TYR A 356 -6.30 -16.99 0.28
C TYR A 356 -7.14 -16.90 -1.01
N ILE A 357 -8.23 -16.12 -1.01
CA ILE A 357 -9.03 -15.87 -2.21
C ILE A 357 -8.17 -15.26 -3.32
N VAL A 358 -7.38 -14.22 -2.98
CA VAL A 358 -6.48 -13.58 -3.95
C VAL A 358 -5.43 -14.57 -4.46
N LYS A 359 -4.87 -15.40 -3.57
CA LYS A 359 -3.95 -16.48 -3.96
C LYS A 359 -4.57 -17.48 -4.92
N LEU A 360 -5.84 -17.86 -4.74
CA LEU A 360 -6.54 -18.71 -5.70
C LEU A 360 -6.62 -18.03 -7.07
N PHE A 361 -7.04 -16.76 -7.13
CA PHE A 361 -7.08 -16.01 -8.38
C PHE A 361 -5.71 -15.94 -9.06
N THR A 362 -4.66 -15.64 -8.31
CA THR A 362 -3.27 -15.59 -8.80
C THR A 362 -2.81 -16.96 -9.32
N LYS A 363 -3.11 -18.06 -8.61
CA LYS A 363 -2.79 -19.43 -9.05
C LYS A 363 -3.48 -19.79 -10.36
N TYR A 364 -4.72 -19.35 -10.57
CA TYR A 364 -5.45 -19.52 -11.83
C TYR A 364 -5.09 -18.47 -12.91
N LYS A 365 -4.06 -17.64 -12.69
CA LYS A 365 -3.62 -16.57 -13.60
C LYS A 365 -4.71 -15.54 -13.91
N ILE A 366 -5.62 -15.31 -12.96
CA ILE A 366 -6.68 -14.32 -13.04
C ILE A 366 -6.16 -13.02 -12.42
N PHE A 367 -5.72 -12.08 -13.25
CA PHE A 367 -5.18 -10.80 -12.80
C PHE A 367 -6.09 -9.64 -13.18
N TRP A 368 -6.30 -8.69 -12.25
CA TRP A 368 -6.91 -7.41 -12.59
C TRP A 368 -5.85 -6.44 -13.09
N ARG A 369 -6.25 -5.54 -13.99
CA ARG A 369 -5.42 -4.42 -14.43
C ARG A 369 -5.35 -3.39 -13.30
N SER A 370 -4.13 -3.20 -12.78
CA SER A 370 -3.73 -2.11 -11.88
C SER A 370 -3.24 -0.92 -12.66
#